data_AF-A0A2P4S9P6-F1
#
_entry.id   AF-A0A2P4S9P6-F1
#
_cell.length_a   1.000
_cell.length_b   1.000
_cell.length_c   1.000
_cell.angle_alpha   90.00
_cell.angle_beta   90.00
_cell.angle_gamma   90.00
#
_symmetry.space_group_name_H-M   'P 1'
#
loop_
_entity.id
_entity.type
_entity.pdbx_description
1 polymer ?
#
loop_
_entity_poly.entity_id
_entity_poly.type
_entity_poly.pdbx_seq_one_letter_code
_entity_poly.pdbx_strand_id
1 'polypeptide(L)'
;MGVVVHPAPPGVKETIAELNRSYREQNLPVTDGSRELHSLCAQLEFLLQFDLKEKKSFFGQRKDYWDFLCQGLAQRRQEHEGIRFVTSLDKLKTPVGRGRAFLRYCLVHRQLAESLQLCLLDPESLSEWYYARSPFLSPQRRAEILGSLYELDGITFHLALCRADLDTAWPMFSETLVRPSVVKMALQTEGSGTGVHECPDGITQPIAAPHRVPACPSPRAGGEEEDDVEAEEDGEEDMEDGEKEEDVPSTAEAQHSTDVDPSLTPTPDPGFTASSPAHGGMEASLRAQVSQLRAELGRQEEAWRARLEQEERQ
;
A
#
# COMPACT_ATOMS: atom_id res chain seq x y z
N MET A 1 37.18 14.90 8.87
CA MET A 1 35.72 15.10 8.94
C MET A 1 35.09 13.74 9.11
N GLY A 2 34.45 13.46 10.24
CA GLY A 2 33.77 12.19 10.46
C GLY A 2 32.54 12.13 9.56
N VAL A 3 32.45 11.12 8.70
CA VAL A 3 31.22 10.81 7.99
C VAL A 3 30.25 10.35 9.07
N VAL A 4 29.27 11.19 9.41
CA VAL A 4 28.13 10.76 10.20
C VAL A 4 27.35 9.80 9.30
N VAL A 5 27.64 8.50 9.46
CA VAL A 5 26.83 7.45 8.86
C VAL A 5 25.49 7.53 9.58
N HIS A 6 24.55 8.24 8.98
CA HIS A 6 23.17 8.19 9.41
C HIS A 6 22.71 6.74 9.26
N PRO A 7 22.09 6.14 10.29
CA PRO A 7 21.51 4.81 10.13
C PRO A 7 20.53 4.86 8.96
N ALA A 8 20.54 3.80 8.14
CA ALA A 8 19.53 3.63 7.12
C ALA A 8 18.14 3.84 7.75
N PRO A 9 17.22 4.55 7.09
CA PRO A 9 15.88 4.73 7.63
C PRO A 9 15.28 3.35 7.94
N PRO A 10 14.58 3.19 9.09
CA PRO A 10 13.97 1.93 9.47
C PRO A 10 13.07 1.41 8.34
N GLY A 11 12.99 0.10 8.15
CA GLY A 11 12.11 -0.47 7.16
C GLY A 11 10.63 -0.27 7.51
N VAL A 12 9.75 -0.54 6.54
CA VAL A 12 8.28 -0.46 6.73
C VAL A 12 7.84 -1.25 7.96
N LYS A 13 8.40 -2.45 8.16
CA LYS A 13 8.09 -3.33 9.29
C LYS A 13 8.45 -2.70 10.64
N GLU A 14 9.66 -2.15 10.76
CA GLU A 14 10.11 -1.51 11.99
C GLU A 14 9.25 -0.30 12.33
N THR A 15 8.93 0.54 11.34
CA THR A 15 8.06 1.71 11.52
C THR A 15 6.65 1.30 11.94
N ILE A 16 6.08 0.24 11.37
CA ILE A 16 4.77 -0.30 11.78
C ILE A 16 4.83 -0.79 13.22
N ALA A 17 5.89 -1.50 13.62
CA ALA A 17 6.06 -1.98 14.98
C ALA A 17 6.15 -0.81 16.00
N GLU A 18 6.87 0.26 15.67
CA GLU A 18 6.94 1.48 16.48
C GLU A 18 5.59 2.19 16.56
N LEU A 19 4.89 2.35 15.44
CA LEU A 19 3.55 2.94 15.41
C LEU A 19 2.56 2.13 16.26
N ASN A 20 2.58 0.81 16.15
CA ASN A 20 1.77 -0.10 16.95
C ASN A 20 2.08 -0.02 18.45
N ARG A 21 3.35 0.13 18.81
CA ARG A 21 3.76 0.32 20.21
C ARG A 21 3.21 1.65 20.74
N SER A 22 3.46 2.73 20.01
CA SER A 22 3.01 4.09 20.36
C SER A 22 1.48 4.15 20.51
N TYR A 23 0.72 3.52 19.61
CA TYR A 23 -0.73 3.41 19.69
C TYR A 23 -1.21 2.70 20.98
N ARG A 24 -0.57 1.58 21.34
CA ARG A 24 -0.90 0.84 22.57
C ARG A 24 -0.56 1.60 23.84
N GLU A 25 0.54 2.35 23.84
CA GLU A 25 0.98 3.14 24.99
C GLU A 25 0.09 4.37 25.21
N GLN A 26 -0.25 5.09 24.14
CA GLN A 26 -1.08 6.29 24.22
C GLN A 26 -2.57 5.98 24.38
N ASN A 27 -3.01 4.81 23.89
CA ASN A 27 -4.41 4.39 23.87
C ASN A 27 -5.35 5.45 23.24
N LEU A 28 -4.85 6.13 22.21
CA LEU A 28 -5.54 7.15 21.44
C LEU A 28 -5.37 6.87 19.94
N PRO A 29 -6.34 7.24 19.09
CA PRO A 29 -6.20 7.14 17.65
C PRO A 29 -4.96 7.90 17.15
N VAL A 30 -4.27 7.31 16.17
CA VAL A 30 -3.16 7.96 15.48
C VAL A 30 -3.71 9.14 14.66
N THR A 31 -3.09 10.31 14.80
CA THR A 31 -3.47 11.54 14.09
C THR A 31 -2.34 12.03 13.18
N ASP A 32 -2.62 13.07 12.39
CA ASP A 32 -1.64 13.72 11.51
C ASP A 32 -0.39 14.24 12.22
N GLY A 33 -0.45 14.44 13.54
CA GLY A 33 0.69 14.83 14.36
C GLY A 33 1.68 13.69 14.71
N SER A 34 1.45 12.45 14.25
CA SER A 34 2.34 11.33 14.56
C SER A 34 3.57 11.31 13.64
N ARG A 35 4.75 11.28 14.24
CA ARG A 35 6.03 11.15 13.52
C ARG A 35 6.14 9.77 12.85
N GLU A 36 5.68 8.73 13.53
CA GLU A 36 5.70 7.35 13.06
C GLU A 36 4.76 7.20 11.85
N LEU A 37 3.58 7.83 11.89
CA LEU A 37 2.67 7.89 10.73
C LEU A 37 3.34 8.58 9.54
N HIS A 38 3.96 9.74 9.75
CA HIS A 38 4.66 10.45 8.68
C HIS A 38 5.75 9.56 8.05
N SER A 39 6.56 8.90 8.89
CA SER A 39 7.59 7.95 8.43
C SER A 39 6.98 6.80 7.62
N LEU A 40 5.90 6.20 8.12
CA LEU A 40 5.20 5.11 7.45
C LEU A 40 4.69 5.53 6.07
N CYS A 41 3.98 6.66 5.99
CA CYS A 41 3.44 7.19 4.73
C CYS A 41 4.55 7.42 3.68
N ALA A 42 5.66 8.03 4.10
CA ALA A 42 6.81 8.26 3.22
C ALA A 42 7.44 6.94 2.74
N GLN A 43 7.56 5.93 3.62
CA GLN A 43 8.11 4.62 3.26
C GLN A 43 7.18 3.82 2.35
N LEU A 44 5.86 3.91 2.54
CA LEU A 44 4.87 3.28 1.65
C LEU A 44 4.92 3.90 0.25
N GLU A 45 4.97 5.23 0.16
CA GLU A 45 5.14 5.93 -1.13
C GLU A 45 6.43 5.51 -1.81
N PHE A 46 7.56 5.54 -1.08
CA PHE A 46 8.84 5.08 -1.62
C PHE A 46 8.76 3.63 -2.13
N LEU A 47 8.18 2.73 -1.34
CA LEU A 47 8.03 1.32 -1.69
C LEU A 47 7.18 1.14 -2.97
N LEU A 48 6.10 1.91 -3.10
CA LEU A 48 5.23 1.88 -4.27
C LEU A 48 5.86 2.46 -5.53
N GLN A 49 6.81 3.40 -5.38
CA GLN A 49 7.56 4.00 -6.48
C GLN A 49 8.85 3.24 -6.82
N PHE A 50 9.35 2.42 -5.90
CA PHE A 50 10.61 1.73 -6.08
C PHE A 50 10.55 0.76 -7.27
N ASP A 51 11.44 0.98 -8.24
CA ASP A 51 11.51 0.20 -9.48
C ASP A 51 10.21 0.24 -10.31
N LEU A 52 9.37 1.27 -10.13
CA LEU A 52 8.20 1.51 -10.96
C LEU A 52 8.63 1.93 -12.37
N LYS A 53 8.10 1.26 -13.39
CA LYS A 53 8.36 1.55 -14.80
C LYS A 53 7.81 2.93 -15.17
N GLU A 54 8.58 3.71 -15.92
CA GLU A 54 8.09 4.97 -16.46
C GLU A 54 7.00 4.71 -17.50
N LYS A 55 5.79 5.18 -17.22
CA LYS A 55 4.64 5.04 -18.12
C LYS A 55 4.01 6.40 -18.39
N LYS A 56 3.45 6.57 -19.59
CA LYS A 56 2.67 7.75 -19.98
C LYS A 56 1.29 7.33 -20.46
N SER A 57 0.31 8.21 -20.26
CA SER A 57 -1.00 8.12 -20.92
C SER A 57 -0.88 8.56 -22.39
N PHE A 58 -1.90 8.29 -23.20
CA PHE A 58 -2.00 8.74 -24.60
C PHE A 58 -1.82 10.26 -24.74
N PHE A 59 -2.28 11.05 -23.76
CA PHE A 59 -2.09 12.49 -23.71
C PHE A 59 -0.75 12.93 -23.05
N GLY A 60 0.24 12.04 -22.98
CA GLY A 60 1.58 12.33 -22.46
C GLY A 60 1.70 12.52 -20.96
N GLN A 61 0.61 12.39 -20.19
CA GLN A 61 0.64 12.50 -18.72
C GLN A 61 1.41 11.32 -18.12
N ARG A 62 2.43 11.62 -17.29
CA ARG A 62 3.19 10.59 -16.56
C ARG A 62 2.25 9.87 -15.59
N LYS A 63 2.27 8.55 -15.63
CA LYS A 63 1.61 7.68 -14.66
C LYS A 63 2.52 7.44 -13.47
N ASP A 64 1.92 7.23 -12.31
CA ASP A 64 2.62 6.94 -11.05
C ASP A 64 1.92 5.79 -10.32
N TYR A 65 2.31 5.50 -9.08
CA TYR A 65 1.73 4.41 -8.29
C TYR A 65 0.22 4.55 -8.07
N TRP A 66 -0.32 5.76 -8.14
CA TRP A 66 -1.77 5.98 -8.12
C TRP A 66 -2.48 5.30 -9.30
N ASP A 67 -1.91 5.39 -10.50
CA ASP A 67 -2.46 4.76 -11.69
C ASP A 67 -2.38 3.23 -11.61
N PHE A 68 -1.29 2.71 -11.03
CA PHE A 68 -1.16 1.29 -10.69
C PHE A 68 -2.27 0.83 -9.74
N LEU A 69 -2.51 1.57 -8.65
CA LEU A 69 -3.58 1.27 -7.69
C LEU A 69 -4.96 1.31 -8.34
N CYS A 70 -5.22 2.29 -9.21
CA CYS A 70 -6.47 2.38 -9.95
C CYS A 70 -6.68 1.16 -10.85
N GLN A 71 -5.65 0.74 -11.60
CA GLN A 71 -5.73 -0.44 -12.48
C GLN A 71 -5.99 -1.70 -11.67
N GLY A 72 -5.20 -1.95 -10.61
CA GLY A 72 -5.32 -3.16 -9.79
C GLY A 72 -6.69 -3.30 -9.13
N LEU A 73 -7.29 -2.19 -8.69
CA LEU A 73 -8.59 -2.19 -8.02
C LEU A 73 -9.76 -2.22 -9.00
N ALA A 74 -9.64 -1.63 -10.19
CA ALA A 74 -10.71 -1.62 -11.20
C ALA A 74 -11.05 -3.03 -11.73
N GLN A 75 -10.06 -3.94 -11.75
CA GLN A 75 -10.23 -5.31 -12.26
C GLN A 75 -11.16 -6.19 -11.41
N ARG A 76 -11.65 -5.71 -10.25
CA ARG A 76 -12.31 -6.53 -9.22
C ARG A 76 -13.83 -6.33 -9.10
N ARG A 77 -14.50 -5.90 -10.17
CA ARG A 77 -15.98 -5.80 -10.35
C ARG A 77 -16.73 -4.80 -9.46
N GLN A 78 -16.22 -4.43 -8.28
CA GLN A 78 -16.77 -3.35 -7.47
C GLN A 78 -15.86 -2.12 -7.51
N GLU A 79 -16.46 -0.95 -7.69
CA GLU A 79 -15.75 0.31 -7.62
C GLU A 79 -15.27 0.53 -6.19
N HIS A 80 -13.97 0.67 -6.00
CA HIS A 80 -13.40 0.84 -4.67
C HIS A 80 -13.72 2.24 -4.14
N GLU A 81 -14.40 2.33 -2.99
CA GLU A 81 -14.84 3.62 -2.40
C GLU A 81 -13.70 4.62 -2.19
N GLY A 82 -12.50 4.14 -1.86
CA GLY A 82 -11.31 5.01 -1.79
C GLY A 82 -10.94 5.66 -3.12
N ILE A 83 -11.16 4.97 -4.25
CA ILE A 83 -10.92 5.53 -5.58
C ILE A 83 -11.94 6.62 -5.89
N ARG A 84 -13.22 6.37 -5.59
CA ARG A 84 -14.30 7.36 -5.72
C ARG A 84 -14.03 8.60 -4.86
N PHE A 85 -13.64 8.39 -3.61
CA PHE A 85 -13.29 9.46 -2.68
C PHE A 85 -12.18 10.34 -3.23
N VAL A 86 -11.04 9.77 -3.62
CA VAL A 86 -9.89 10.54 -4.14
C VAL A 86 -10.23 11.25 -5.44
N THR A 87 -11.03 10.63 -6.31
CA THR A 87 -11.49 11.24 -7.57
C THR A 87 -12.37 12.46 -7.33
N SER A 88 -13.10 12.50 -6.20
CA SER A 88 -13.90 13.68 -5.80
C SER A 88 -13.06 14.85 -5.27
N LEU A 89 -11.77 14.66 -4.98
CA LEU A 89 -10.86 15.71 -4.52
C LEU A 89 -10.32 16.54 -5.69
N ASP A 90 -11.15 17.45 -6.19
CA ASP A 90 -10.87 18.33 -7.33
C ASP A 90 -9.61 19.19 -7.19
N LYS A 91 -9.19 19.49 -5.95
CA LYS A 91 -7.96 20.25 -5.66
C LYS A 91 -6.67 19.48 -5.92
N LEU A 92 -6.69 18.14 -5.90
CA LEU A 92 -5.50 17.32 -6.16
C LEU A 92 -5.30 17.14 -7.66
N LYS A 93 -4.14 17.59 -8.14
CA LYS A 93 -3.81 17.65 -9.56
C LYS A 93 -2.82 16.57 -9.98
N THR A 94 -1.98 16.08 -9.08
CA THR A 94 -0.92 15.12 -9.42
C THR A 94 -1.34 13.68 -9.10
N PRO A 95 -0.87 12.68 -9.89
CA PRO A 95 -1.03 11.27 -9.53
C PRO A 95 -0.46 10.95 -8.14
N VAL A 96 0.71 11.50 -7.79
CA VAL A 96 1.34 11.32 -6.48
C VAL A 96 0.44 11.84 -5.35
N GLY A 97 -0.07 13.07 -5.45
CA GLY A 97 -0.97 13.65 -4.44
C GLY A 97 -2.26 12.84 -4.26
N ARG A 98 -2.81 12.29 -5.35
CA ARG A 98 -3.94 11.35 -5.30
C ARG A 98 -3.58 10.04 -4.62
N GLY A 99 -2.42 9.48 -4.94
CA GLY A 99 -1.88 8.30 -4.27
C GLY A 99 -1.72 8.50 -2.76
N ARG A 100 -1.20 9.66 -2.34
CA ARG A 100 -1.11 10.03 -0.91
C ARG A 100 -2.47 10.11 -0.24
N ALA A 101 -3.46 10.72 -0.90
CA ALA A 101 -4.84 10.79 -0.40
C ALA A 101 -5.45 9.39 -0.26
N PHE A 102 -5.19 8.49 -1.21
CA PHE A 102 -5.66 7.12 -1.16
C PHE A 102 -5.06 6.32 -0.01
N LEU A 103 -3.74 6.40 0.20
CA LEU A 103 -3.08 5.73 1.32
C LEU A 103 -3.68 6.19 2.66
N ARG A 104 -3.91 7.49 2.82
CA ARG A 104 -4.57 8.05 4.02
C ARG A 104 -6.00 7.54 4.18
N TYR A 105 -6.76 7.48 3.08
CA TYR A 105 -8.10 6.91 3.09
C TYR A 105 -8.08 5.45 3.56
N CYS A 106 -7.22 4.62 2.99
CA CYS A 106 -7.10 3.21 3.33
C CYS A 106 -6.66 2.99 4.78
N LEU A 107 -5.81 3.86 5.35
CA LEU A 107 -5.44 3.80 6.77
C LEU A 107 -6.64 4.09 7.68
N VAL A 108 -7.41 5.15 7.40
CA VAL A 108 -8.63 5.49 8.16
C VAL A 108 -9.67 4.37 8.10
N HIS A 109 -9.80 3.71 6.95
CA HIS A 109 -10.80 2.66 6.72
C HIS A 109 -10.29 1.24 6.99
N ARG A 110 -9.02 1.06 7.38
CA ARG A 110 -8.40 -0.25 7.65
C ARG A 110 -8.48 -1.19 6.45
N GLN A 111 -8.13 -0.65 5.29
CA GLN A 111 -8.21 -1.34 3.99
C GLN A 111 -6.86 -1.38 3.27
N LEU A 112 -5.78 -0.82 3.83
CA LEU A 112 -4.52 -0.68 3.12
C LEU A 112 -3.93 -2.04 2.68
N ALA A 113 -3.89 -3.01 3.59
CA ALA A 113 -3.36 -4.34 3.29
C ALA A 113 -4.20 -5.05 2.22
N GLU A 114 -5.52 -5.06 2.38
CA GLU A 114 -6.46 -5.70 1.44
C GLU A 114 -6.42 -5.02 0.06
N SER A 115 -6.49 -3.69 0.00
CA SER A 115 -6.41 -2.94 -1.27
C SER A 115 -5.10 -3.24 -1.99
N LEU A 116 -3.97 -3.26 -1.28
CA LEU A 116 -2.68 -3.54 -1.90
C LEU A 116 -2.56 -5.01 -2.32
N GLN A 117 -3.04 -5.94 -1.51
CA GLN A 117 -3.08 -7.36 -1.87
C GLN A 117 -3.83 -7.59 -3.19
N LEU A 118 -4.97 -6.93 -3.39
CA LEU A 118 -5.73 -7.01 -4.64
C LEU A 118 -4.96 -6.48 -5.85
N CYS A 119 -4.18 -5.40 -5.66
CA CYS A 119 -3.33 -4.83 -6.72
C CYS A 119 -2.15 -5.74 -7.07
N LEU A 120 -1.67 -6.53 -6.11
CA LEU A 120 -0.49 -7.38 -6.26
C LEU A 120 -0.82 -8.84 -6.61
N LEU A 121 -2.11 -9.15 -6.83
CA LEU A 121 -2.59 -10.53 -6.97
C LEU A 121 -2.23 -11.16 -8.33
N ASP A 122 -2.09 -10.35 -9.37
CA ASP A 122 -1.76 -10.80 -10.73
C ASP A 122 -0.29 -10.51 -11.08
N PRO A 123 0.60 -11.54 -11.16
CA PRO A 123 2.01 -11.36 -11.50
C PRO A 123 2.25 -10.77 -12.88
N GLU A 124 1.40 -11.08 -13.86
CA GLU A 124 1.55 -10.57 -15.23
C GLU A 124 1.34 -9.06 -15.23
N SER A 125 0.18 -8.60 -14.74
CA SER A 125 -0.07 -7.17 -14.57
C SER A 125 0.99 -6.49 -13.70
N LEU A 126 1.46 -7.13 -12.63
CA LEU A 126 2.50 -6.56 -11.77
C LEU A 126 3.83 -6.35 -12.50
N SER A 127 4.24 -7.30 -13.34
CA SER A 127 5.46 -7.21 -14.16
C SER A 127 5.37 -6.13 -15.24
N GLU A 128 4.17 -5.77 -15.68
CA GLU A 128 3.99 -4.61 -16.57
C GLU A 128 4.30 -3.29 -15.86
N TRP A 129 4.14 -3.22 -14.54
CA TRP A 129 4.29 -1.98 -13.76
C TRP A 129 5.66 -1.83 -13.11
N TYR A 130 6.34 -2.92 -12.77
CA TYR A 130 7.59 -2.88 -12.02
C TYR A 130 8.73 -3.58 -12.75
N TYR A 131 9.94 -3.06 -12.58
CA TYR A 131 11.19 -3.73 -12.93
C TYR A 131 11.59 -4.75 -11.86
N ALA A 132 12.57 -5.59 -12.18
CA ALA A 132 12.91 -6.82 -11.44
C ALA A 132 13.40 -6.61 -9.99
N ARG A 133 13.85 -5.41 -9.62
CA ARG A 133 14.31 -5.13 -8.25
C ARG A 133 13.15 -4.82 -7.32
N SER A 134 11.95 -4.54 -7.83
CA SER A 134 10.77 -4.30 -7.00
C SER A 134 10.52 -5.46 -6.05
N PRO A 135 10.36 -5.20 -4.73
CA PRO A 135 10.09 -6.26 -3.76
C PRO A 135 8.73 -6.91 -3.99
N PHE A 136 7.84 -6.27 -4.75
CA PHE A 136 6.54 -6.83 -5.09
C PHE A 136 6.64 -8.02 -6.04
N LEU A 137 7.68 -8.12 -6.88
CA LEU A 137 7.85 -9.25 -7.80
C LEU A 137 8.35 -10.51 -7.09
N SER A 138 9.00 -10.38 -5.93
CA SER A 138 9.39 -11.52 -5.08
C SER A 138 8.20 -11.99 -4.22
N PRO A 139 7.71 -13.23 -4.36
CA PRO A 139 6.60 -13.74 -3.56
C PRO A 139 6.85 -13.68 -2.04
N GLN A 140 8.09 -13.95 -1.62
CA GLN A 140 8.50 -13.95 -0.22
C GLN A 140 8.47 -12.53 0.35
N ARG A 141 9.14 -11.57 -0.31
CA ARG A 141 9.15 -10.16 0.13
C ARG A 141 7.76 -9.55 0.09
N ARG A 142 6.98 -9.84 -0.95
CA ARG A 142 5.58 -9.43 -1.07
C ARG A 142 4.74 -9.93 0.12
N ALA A 143 4.86 -11.20 0.48
CA ALA A 143 4.16 -11.76 1.64
C ALA A 143 4.59 -11.11 2.96
N GLU A 144 5.89 -10.82 3.15
CA GLU A 144 6.40 -10.11 4.33
C GLU A 144 5.86 -8.67 4.44
N ILE A 145 5.83 -7.95 3.32
CA ILE A 145 5.26 -6.60 3.24
C ILE A 145 3.78 -6.65 3.59
N LEU A 146 2.99 -7.48 2.91
CA LEU A 146 1.54 -7.58 3.15
C LEU A 146 1.25 -8.01 4.59
N GLY A 147 1.99 -8.99 5.12
CA GLY A 147 1.88 -9.43 6.51
C GLY A 147 2.11 -8.28 7.50
N SER A 148 3.11 -7.43 7.24
CA SER A 148 3.37 -6.24 8.07
C SER A 148 2.22 -5.22 7.95
N LEU A 149 1.66 -5.01 6.75
CA LEU A 149 0.55 -4.09 6.54
C LEU A 149 -0.73 -4.54 7.25
N TYR A 150 -1.00 -5.84 7.33
CA TYR A 150 -2.15 -6.36 8.09
C TYR A 150 -2.05 -6.07 9.60
N GLU A 151 -0.88 -5.74 10.14
CA GLU A 151 -0.78 -5.28 11.53
C GLU A 151 -1.41 -3.89 11.74
N LEU A 152 -1.47 -3.06 10.70
CA LEU A 152 -2.19 -1.78 10.71
C LEU A 152 -3.71 -1.99 10.84
N ASP A 153 -4.16 -3.19 10.44
CA ASP A 153 -5.39 -3.88 10.83
C ASP A 153 -5.83 -3.65 12.26
N GLY A 154 -4.90 -3.44 13.21
CA GLY A 154 -5.14 -3.24 14.64
C GLY A 154 -5.22 -1.78 15.12
N ILE A 155 -4.92 -0.80 14.25
CA ILE A 155 -4.72 0.60 14.64
C ILE A 155 -5.92 1.45 14.19
N THR A 156 -6.32 2.40 15.04
CA THR A 156 -7.34 3.40 14.69
C THR A 156 -6.66 4.70 14.23
N PHE A 157 -7.05 5.22 13.07
CA PHE A 157 -6.52 6.46 12.51
C PHE A 157 -7.60 7.54 12.41
N HIS A 158 -7.30 8.74 12.90
CA HIS A 158 -8.12 9.95 12.72
C HIS A 158 -7.32 10.98 11.93
N LEU A 159 -7.41 10.91 10.59
CA LEU A 159 -6.63 11.72 9.67
C LEU A 159 -7.53 12.71 8.92
N ALA A 160 -7.00 13.90 8.60
CA ALA A 160 -7.66 14.82 7.69
C ALA A 160 -7.59 14.30 6.25
N LEU A 161 -8.69 13.75 5.72
CA LEU A 161 -8.71 13.16 4.38
C LEU A 161 -8.84 14.20 3.26
N CYS A 162 -9.50 15.34 3.51
CA CYS A 162 -9.69 16.40 2.52
C CYS A 162 -8.56 17.45 2.62
N ARG A 163 -7.41 17.15 2.02
CA ARG A 163 -6.22 18.02 2.02
C ARG A 163 -5.81 18.39 0.59
N ALA A 164 -5.53 19.67 0.35
CA ALA A 164 -5.13 20.19 -0.96
C ALA A 164 -3.61 20.23 -1.17
N ASP A 165 -2.84 20.11 -0.09
CA ASP A 165 -1.38 20.22 -0.06
C ASP A 165 -0.65 18.89 -0.31
N LEU A 166 -1.39 17.79 -0.44
CA LEU A 166 -0.82 16.45 -0.68
C LEU A 166 -0.06 16.36 -2.02
N ASP A 167 -0.36 17.22 -3.00
CA ASP A 167 0.44 17.31 -4.23
C ASP A 167 1.89 17.73 -3.95
N THR A 168 2.13 18.48 -2.87
CA THR A 168 3.47 19.01 -2.54
C THR A 168 4.21 18.10 -1.58
N ALA A 169 3.61 17.74 -0.45
CA ALA A 169 4.28 16.97 0.60
C ALA A 169 3.31 16.14 1.45
N TRP A 170 3.87 15.21 2.22
CA TRP A 170 3.16 14.59 3.34
C TRP A 170 2.91 15.61 4.47
N PRO A 171 1.76 15.53 5.18
CA PRO A 171 1.48 16.42 6.31
C PRO A 171 2.55 16.35 7.39
N MET A 172 3.05 17.51 7.83
CA MET A 172 4.07 17.53 8.88
C MET A 172 3.47 17.12 10.24
N PHE A 173 4.20 16.32 10.99
CA PHE A 173 3.83 15.84 12.33
C PHE A 173 3.71 16.96 13.39
N SER A 174 4.07 18.20 13.05
CA SER A 174 3.91 19.37 13.93
C SER A 174 2.58 20.11 13.74
N GLU A 175 1.74 19.71 12.78
CA GLU A 175 0.44 20.33 12.56
C GLU A 175 -0.57 19.87 13.62
N THR A 176 -0.79 20.72 14.62
CA THR A 176 -1.84 20.49 15.60
C THR A 176 -3.18 20.87 14.98
N LEU A 177 -3.99 19.88 14.61
CA LEU A 177 -5.40 20.13 14.32
C LEU A 177 -6.07 20.64 15.60
N VAL A 178 -6.48 21.90 15.59
CA VAL A 178 -7.28 22.51 16.66
C VAL A 178 -8.53 21.66 16.84
N ARG A 179 -8.66 20.97 17.98
CA ARG A 179 -9.83 20.15 18.29
C ARG A 179 -11.09 21.02 18.18
N PRO A 180 -12.17 20.56 17.53
CA PRO A 180 -13.48 21.19 17.71
C PRO A 180 -13.82 21.11 19.20
N SER A 181 -13.93 22.28 19.84
CA SER A 181 -14.27 22.38 21.25
C SER A 181 -15.64 21.74 21.47
N VAL A 182 -15.71 20.74 22.35
CA VAL A 182 -17.00 20.20 22.81
C VAL A 182 -17.72 21.35 23.50
N VAL A 183 -18.78 21.86 22.85
CA VAL A 183 -19.67 22.83 23.47
C VAL A 183 -20.33 22.12 24.65
N LYS A 184 -19.91 22.50 25.85
CA LYS A 184 -20.46 22.04 27.12
C LYS A 184 -21.94 22.42 27.14
N MET A 185 -22.84 21.44 27.12
CA MET A 185 -24.26 21.68 27.37
C MET A 185 -24.40 22.20 28.81
N ALA A 186 -24.58 23.52 28.93
CA ALA A 186 -24.96 24.16 30.17
C ALA A 186 -26.48 24.06 30.31
N LEU A 187 -26.88 23.53 31.47
CA LEU A 187 -28.22 23.38 32.00
C LEU A 187 -29.12 24.60 31.71
N GLN A 188 -30.28 24.36 31.12
CA GLN A 188 -31.34 25.35 30.99
C GLN A 188 -31.86 25.70 32.39
N THR A 189 -31.88 26.98 32.73
CA THR A 189 -32.80 27.55 33.71
C THR A 189 -33.40 28.79 33.07
N GLU A 190 -34.72 28.81 33.04
CA GLU A 190 -35.54 29.83 32.40
C GLU A 190 -35.30 31.24 32.94
N GLY A 191 -35.49 32.23 32.07
CA GLY A 191 -35.47 33.64 32.40
C GLY A 191 -36.04 34.47 31.25
N SER A 192 -37.35 34.71 31.33
CA SER A 192 -38.16 35.64 30.52
C SER A 192 -37.52 37.02 30.32
N GLY A 193 -37.59 37.57 29.11
CA GLY A 193 -37.22 38.97 28.84
C GLY A 193 -37.22 39.37 27.36
N THR A 194 -38.31 40.04 26.96
CA THR A 194 -38.58 40.75 25.69
C THR A 194 -37.45 41.64 25.17
N GLY A 195 -37.21 41.65 23.85
CA GLY A 195 -36.41 42.66 23.16
C GLY A 195 -36.24 42.38 21.66
N VAL A 196 -37.00 43.09 20.84
CA VAL A 196 -37.06 43.01 19.37
C VAL A 196 -35.98 43.89 18.73
N HIS A 197 -35.29 43.40 17.70
CA HIS A 197 -34.73 44.14 16.54
C HIS A 197 -34.04 43.10 15.63
N GLU A 198 -34.75 42.47 14.68
CA GLU A 198 -35.01 42.89 13.30
C GLU A 198 -33.75 42.86 12.38
N CYS A 199 -33.73 41.88 11.47
CA CYS A 199 -32.88 41.80 10.28
C CYS A 199 -33.84 41.69 9.08
N PRO A 200 -33.83 42.62 8.10
CA PRO A 200 -34.79 42.58 7.03
C PRO A 200 -34.23 41.81 5.84
N ASP A 201 -34.92 40.76 5.44
CA ASP A 201 -34.94 40.30 4.05
C ASP A 201 -36.35 39.92 3.67
N GLY A 202 -36.86 40.58 2.64
CA GLY A 202 -38.14 40.26 2.02
C GLY A 202 -38.56 41.34 1.06
N ILE A 203 -38.77 40.95 -0.20
CA ILE A 203 -40.03 41.18 -0.92
C ILE A 203 -40.08 40.23 -2.13
N THR A 204 -41.24 39.60 -2.29
CA THR A 204 -41.61 38.62 -3.31
C THR A 204 -42.67 39.22 -4.25
N GLN A 205 -42.40 39.28 -5.57
CA GLN A 205 -43.30 39.13 -6.77
C GLN A 205 -44.56 40.04 -6.95
N PRO A 206 -45.43 39.94 -8.02
CA PRO A 206 -45.39 39.30 -9.37
C PRO A 206 -45.94 40.20 -10.55
N ILE A 207 -46.00 39.69 -11.81
CA ILE A 207 -47.10 39.77 -12.83
C ILE A 207 -46.67 39.91 -14.33
N ALA A 208 -47.24 39.00 -15.17
CA ALA A 208 -47.61 39.03 -16.61
C ALA A 208 -46.59 38.97 -17.79
N ALA A 209 -46.98 38.18 -18.81
CA ALA A 209 -46.31 37.71 -20.04
C ALA A 209 -46.51 38.64 -21.28
N PRO A 210 -46.33 38.28 -22.59
CA PRO A 210 -45.61 37.16 -23.28
C PRO A 210 -44.77 37.57 -24.54
N HIS A 211 -44.15 36.57 -25.22
CA HIS A 211 -43.67 36.50 -26.63
C HIS A 211 -42.29 37.05 -27.07
N ARG A 212 -41.35 36.15 -27.44
CA ARG A 212 -40.88 35.90 -28.82
C ARG A 212 -39.74 34.86 -28.87
N VAL A 213 -39.84 33.90 -29.80
CA VAL A 213 -38.79 32.98 -30.28
C VAL A 213 -38.01 33.70 -31.42
N PRO A 214 -36.70 33.46 -31.66
CA PRO A 214 -36.25 32.39 -32.58
C PRO A 214 -34.97 31.65 -32.09
N ALA A 215 -34.96 30.31 -32.13
CA ALA A 215 -34.30 29.47 -33.15
C ALA A 215 -32.77 29.32 -32.98
N CYS A 216 -32.34 28.10 -32.60
CA CYS A 216 -30.98 27.60 -32.81
C CYS A 216 -30.68 27.46 -34.31
N PRO A 217 -29.39 27.33 -34.67
CA PRO A 217 -29.01 26.01 -35.18
C PRO A 217 -27.63 25.52 -34.70
N SER A 218 -27.55 24.20 -34.49
CA SER A 218 -26.33 23.41 -34.49
C SER A 218 -25.64 23.45 -35.87
N PRO A 219 -24.38 22.98 -35.96
CA PRO A 219 -24.00 22.18 -37.11
C PRO A 219 -23.44 20.81 -36.69
N ARG A 220 -23.71 19.82 -37.54
CA ARG A 220 -23.25 18.44 -37.48
C ARG A 220 -22.66 18.06 -38.85
N ALA A 221 -21.56 17.30 -38.80
CA ALA A 221 -21.10 16.28 -39.75
C ALA A 221 -20.42 16.66 -41.09
N GLY A 222 -19.40 15.84 -41.41
CA GLY A 222 -18.72 15.65 -42.69
C GLY A 222 -17.21 15.49 -42.46
N GLY A 223 -16.68 14.27 -42.34
CA GLY A 223 -15.98 13.52 -43.40
C GLY A 223 -14.46 13.79 -43.25
N GLU A 224 -13.50 12.88 -43.33
CA GLU A 224 -13.29 11.71 -44.19
C GLU A 224 -12.26 10.75 -43.51
N GLU A 225 -12.11 9.57 -44.09
CA GLU A 225 -11.15 8.49 -43.78
C GLU A 225 -9.69 8.96 -43.87
N GLU A 226 -8.82 8.49 -42.96
CA GLU A 226 -7.42 8.11 -43.29
C GLU A 226 -7.04 6.91 -42.41
N ASP A 227 -6.76 5.81 -43.11
CA ASP A 227 -6.12 4.58 -42.66
C ASP A 227 -4.62 4.81 -42.84
N ASP A 228 -3.81 4.80 -41.79
CA ASP A 228 -2.35 4.79 -41.91
C ASP A 228 -1.76 3.88 -40.84
N VAL A 229 -1.23 2.77 -41.35
CA VAL A 229 -0.32 1.85 -40.68
C VAL A 229 1.07 2.45 -40.80
N GLU A 230 1.69 2.83 -39.69
CA GLU A 230 3.13 3.13 -39.66
C GLU A 230 3.77 2.38 -38.50
N ALA A 231 4.88 1.73 -38.86
CA ALA A 231 5.67 0.84 -38.05
C ALA A 231 6.62 1.67 -37.16
N GLU A 232 6.69 1.32 -35.88
CA GLU A 232 7.81 1.73 -35.03
C GLU A 232 8.83 0.59 -35.08
N GLU A 233 9.80 0.70 -36.00
CA GLU A 233 11.14 0.15 -35.80
C GLU A 233 11.88 1.12 -34.88
N ASP A 234 12.33 0.66 -33.71
CA ASP A 234 13.51 1.25 -33.07
C ASP A 234 14.18 0.25 -32.13
N GLY A 235 15.32 -0.26 -32.61
CA GLY A 235 16.55 -0.41 -31.85
C GLY A 235 16.64 -1.51 -30.79
N GLU A 236 16.90 -2.74 -31.23
CA GLU A 236 17.70 -3.68 -30.45
C GLU A 236 19.16 -3.18 -30.45
N GLU A 237 19.62 -2.61 -29.34
CA GLU A 237 21.06 -2.47 -29.08
C GLU A 237 21.51 -3.66 -28.21
N ASP A 238 22.04 -4.68 -28.90
CA ASP A 238 22.84 -5.75 -28.31
C ASP A 238 24.09 -5.16 -27.63
N MET A 239 24.15 -5.24 -26.30
CA MET A 239 25.41 -5.16 -25.57
C MET A 239 25.79 -6.55 -25.06
N GLU A 240 26.65 -7.21 -25.82
CA GLU A 240 27.49 -8.31 -25.33
C GLU A 240 28.46 -7.76 -24.27
N ASP A 241 28.16 -7.97 -22.99
CA ASP A 241 29.18 -7.87 -21.94
C ASP A 241 29.71 -9.28 -21.62
N GLY A 242 30.88 -9.57 -22.18
CA GLY A 242 31.67 -10.75 -21.86
C GLY A 242 32.27 -10.63 -20.46
N GLU A 243 31.79 -11.41 -19.52
CA GLU A 243 32.45 -11.59 -18.23
C GLU A 243 33.65 -12.54 -18.39
N LYS A 244 34.85 -11.97 -18.18
CA LYS A 244 36.10 -12.70 -18.09
C LYS A 244 36.21 -13.32 -16.71
N GLU A 245 36.44 -14.64 -16.68
CA GLU A 245 36.99 -15.33 -15.51
C GLU A 245 38.35 -14.71 -15.13
N GLU A 246 38.49 -14.28 -13.87
CA GLU A 246 39.79 -14.17 -13.22
C GLU A 246 39.84 -15.12 -12.04
N ASP A 247 40.81 -16.01 -12.12
CA ASP A 247 41.16 -17.06 -11.20
C ASP A 247 42.28 -16.55 -10.24
N VAL A 248 42.57 -17.34 -9.18
CA VAL A 248 43.82 -17.34 -8.35
C VAL A 248 43.84 -16.43 -7.08
N PRO A 249 44.45 -16.81 -5.91
CA PRO A 249 44.40 -18.08 -5.16
C PRO A 249 44.30 -17.92 -3.60
N SER A 250 43.97 -19.04 -2.94
CA SER A 250 44.42 -19.59 -1.62
C SER A 250 44.98 -18.70 -0.48
N THR A 251 44.49 -18.87 0.75
CA THR A 251 45.32 -19.22 1.94
C THR A 251 44.52 -19.53 3.23
N ALA A 252 44.82 -20.71 3.80
CA ALA A 252 45.07 -21.04 5.21
C ALA A 252 44.05 -20.78 6.36
N GLU A 253 43.62 -21.92 6.93
CA GLU A 253 43.67 -22.32 8.36
C GLU A 253 42.95 -21.51 9.47
N ALA A 254 42.03 -22.18 10.18
CA ALA A 254 42.13 -22.38 11.64
C ALA A 254 41.12 -23.43 12.12
N GLN A 255 41.63 -24.60 12.51
CA GLN A 255 40.91 -25.58 13.31
C GLN A 255 40.95 -25.13 14.77
N HIS A 256 39.79 -25.08 15.44
CA HIS A 256 39.73 -24.93 16.90
C HIS A 256 38.98 -26.12 17.50
N SER A 257 39.75 -27.03 18.09
CA SER A 257 39.28 -28.02 19.06
C SER A 257 38.76 -27.33 20.31
N THR A 258 37.60 -27.76 20.80
CA THR A 258 37.36 -27.83 22.25
C THR A 258 36.67 -29.14 22.59
N ASP A 259 37.35 -29.91 23.43
CA ASP A 259 36.89 -31.08 24.14
C ASP A 259 35.61 -30.82 24.93
N VAL A 260 34.68 -31.78 24.93
CA VAL A 260 33.68 -31.92 26.01
C VAL A 260 33.63 -33.38 26.45
N ASP A 261 34.07 -33.58 27.69
CA ASP A 261 34.11 -34.79 28.51
C ASP A 261 32.69 -35.36 28.78
N PRO A 262 32.47 -36.70 28.72
CA PRO A 262 31.18 -37.31 28.95
C PRO A 262 31.03 -37.81 30.39
N SER A 263 30.36 -37.05 31.25
CA SER A 263 29.55 -37.63 32.33
C SER A 263 28.73 -36.53 32.98
N LEU A 264 27.43 -36.78 33.16
CA LEU A 264 26.64 -36.48 34.35
C LEU A 264 25.19 -36.88 34.04
N THR A 265 24.76 -37.95 34.69
CA THR A 265 23.38 -38.43 34.77
C THR A 265 22.45 -37.37 35.36
N PRO A 266 21.20 -37.21 34.88
CA PRO A 266 20.15 -36.60 35.67
C PRO A 266 19.25 -37.68 36.29
N THR A 267 19.11 -37.58 37.62
CA THR A 267 18.12 -38.24 38.47
C THR A 267 16.69 -37.84 38.07
N PRO A 268 15.69 -38.74 38.19
CA PRO A 268 14.30 -38.38 37.97
C PRO A 268 13.66 -37.91 39.28
N ASP A 269 12.85 -36.86 39.23
CA ASP A 269 11.87 -36.55 40.27
C ASP A 269 10.52 -36.12 39.66
N PRO A 270 9.41 -36.25 40.41
CA PRO A 270 8.12 -36.68 39.86
C PRO A 270 7.07 -35.57 39.78
N GLY A 271 6.05 -35.81 38.95
CA GLY A 271 4.89 -34.93 38.76
C GLY A 271 5.07 -34.05 37.52
N PHE A 272 4.15 -33.97 36.57
CA PHE A 272 2.71 -33.91 36.70
C PHE A 272 2.01 -34.41 35.43
N THR A 273 0.89 -35.08 35.66
CA THR A 273 -0.31 -35.19 34.81
C THR A 273 -0.19 -35.73 33.40
N ALA A 274 -0.75 -36.94 33.25
CA ALA A 274 -1.22 -37.52 32.00
C ALA A 274 -2.00 -36.49 31.16
N SER A 275 -1.50 -36.20 29.96
CA SER A 275 -2.28 -35.56 28.92
C SER A 275 -3.24 -36.59 28.29
N SER A 276 -4.50 -36.19 28.26
CA SER A 276 -5.63 -36.94 27.73
C SER A 276 -5.40 -37.34 26.26
N PRO A 277 -5.75 -38.59 25.84
CA PRO A 277 -5.42 -39.12 24.50
C PRO A 277 -6.18 -38.45 23.33
N ALA A 278 -7.04 -37.47 23.59
CA ALA A 278 -7.88 -36.84 22.57
C ALA A 278 -7.16 -35.71 21.77
N HIS A 279 -6.09 -35.12 22.28
CA HIS A 279 -5.47 -33.94 21.66
C HIS A 279 -4.30 -34.25 20.70
N GLY A 280 -3.66 -35.42 20.83
CA GLY A 280 -2.52 -35.82 20.00
C GLY A 280 -2.90 -36.24 18.57
N GLY A 281 -4.13 -36.72 18.37
CA GLY A 281 -4.61 -37.15 17.05
C GLY A 281 -4.78 -36.01 16.06
N MET A 282 -5.26 -34.85 16.53
CA MET A 282 -5.47 -33.67 15.69
C MET A 282 -4.14 -33.04 15.27
N GLU A 283 -3.16 -32.99 16.16
CA GLU A 283 -1.83 -32.48 15.88
C GLU A 283 -1.05 -33.39 14.92
N ALA A 284 -1.19 -34.71 15.06
CA ALA A 284 -0.64 -35.68 14.11
C ALA A 284 -1.28 -35.56 12.72
N SER A 285 -2.60 -35.35 12.66
CA SER A 285 -3.33 -35.13 11.40
C SER A 285 -2.88 -33.84 10.70
N LEU A 286 -2.69 -32.74 11.45
CA LEU A 286 -2.17 -31.49 10.90
C LEU A 286 -0.73 -31.65 10.37
N ARG A 287 0.14 -32.33 11.12
CA ARG A 287 1.52 -32.64 10.66
C ARG A 287 1.54 -33.48 9.38
N ALA A 288 0.63 -34.44 9.25
CA ALA A 288 0.50 -35.26 8.05
C ALA A 288 0.05 -34.42 6.85
N GLN A 289 -0.95 -33.56 7.02
CA GLN A 289 -1.45 -32.67 5.97
C GLN A 289 -0.38 -31.66 5.51
N VAL A 290 0.36 -31.06 6.45
CA VAL A 290 1.48 -30.16 6.11
C VAL A 290 2.58 -30.89 5.34
N SER A 291 2.92 -32.12 5.75
CA SER A 291 3.90 -32.94 5.04
C SER A 291 3.45 -33.29 3.62
N GLN A 292 2.17 -33.60 3.44
CA GLN A 292 1.59 -33.89 2.13
C GLN A 292 1.63 -32.67 1.20
N LEU A 293 1.24 -31.50 1.69
CA LEU A 293 1.29 -30.24 0.92
C LEU A 293 2.71 -29.86 0.52
N ARG A 294 3.71 -30.07 1.40
CA ARG A 294 5.12 -29.84 1.06
C ARG A 294 5.62 -30.78 -0.03
N ALA A 295 5.25 -32.05 0.04
CA ALA A 295 5.60 -33.03 -0.99
C ALA A 295 4.93 -32.70 -2.34
N GLU A 296 3.69 -32.19 -2.31
CA GLU A 296 2.97 -31.75 -3.50
C GLU A 296 3.62 -30.51 -4.14
N LEU A 297 4.00 -29.53 -3.33
CA LEU A 297 4.70 -28.34 -3.79
C LEU A 297 6.05 -28.70 -4.44
N GLY A 298 6.83 -29.60 -3.81
CA GLY A 298 8.09 -30.08 -4.39
C GLY A 298 7.90 -30.75 -5.75
N ARG A 299 6.87 -31.59 -5.91
CA ARG A 299 6.55 -32.21 -7.22
C ARG A 299 6.15 -31.17 -8.27
N GLN A 300 5.42 -30.12 -7.89
CA GLN A 300 5.06 -29.06 -8.83
C GLN A 300 6.27 -28.21 -9.23
N GLU A 301 7.18 -27.92 -8.30
CA GLU A 301 8.42 -27.21 -8.59
C GLU A 301 9.32 -28.00 -9.53
N GLU A 302 9.48 -29.32 -9.32
CA GLU A 302 10.23 -30.20 -10.22
C GLU A 302 9.60 -30.26 -11.61
N ALA A 303 8.27 -30.39 -11.69
CA ALA A 303 7.55 -30.41 -12.96
C ALA A 303 7.64 -29.07 -13.71
N TRP A 304 7.62 -27.95 -13.00
CA TRP A 304 7.78 -26.63 -13.57
C TRP A 304 9.23 -26.41 -14.07
N ARG A 305 10.24 -26.80 -13.30
CA ARG A 305 11.64 -26.75 -13.73
C ARG A 305 11.91 -27.61 -14.96
N ALA A 306 11.36 -28.83 -15.00
CA ALA A 306 11.49 -29.71 -16.16
C ALA A 306 10.84 -29.12 -17.43
N ARG A 307 9.76 -28.35 -17.29
CA ARG A 307 9.12 -27.65 -18.43
C ARG A 307 9.99 -26.49 -18.93
N LEU A 308 10.57 -25.70 -18.03
CA LEU A 308 11.52 -24.64 -18.40
C LEU A 308 12.73 -25.22 -19.12
N GLU A 309 13.33 -26.30 -18.62
CA GLU A 309 14.46 -26.96 -19.30
C GLU A 309 14.09 -27.53 -20.68
N GLN A 310 12.81 -27.86 -20.91
CA GLN A 310 12.32 -28.32 -22.21
C GLN A 310 12.03 -27.16 -23.18
N GLU A 311 11.70 -25.99 -22.63
CA GLU A 311 11.46 -24.75 -23.38
C GLU A 311 12.79 -24.09 -23.79
N GLU A 312 13.81 -24.11 -22.93
CA GLU A 312 15.17 -23.63 -23.26
C GLU A 312 15.92 -24.51 -24.28
N ARG A 313 15.42 -25.72 -24.56
CA ARG A 313 16.04 -26.66 -25.53
C ARG A 313 15.39 -26.62 -26.93
N GLN A 314 14.36 -25.81 -27.13
CA GLN A 314 13.68 -25.62 -28.42
C GLN A 314 14.07 -24.28 -29.04
#